data_AF-A0A7Y4GWG7-F1
#
_entry.id   AF-A0A7Y4GWG7-F1
#
_cell.length_a   1.000
_cell.length_b   1.000
_cell.length_c   1.000
_cell.angle_alpha   90.00
_cell.angle_beta   90.00
_cell.angle_gamma   90.00
#
_symmetry.space_group_name_H-M   'P 1'
#
loop_
_entity.id
_entity.type
_entity.pdbx_description
1 polymer ?
#
loop_
_entity_poly.entity_id
_entity_poly.type
_entity_poly.pdbx_seq_one_letter_code
_entity_poly.pdbx_strand_id
1 'polypeptide(L)'
;MRRAILALLAASGLAVIGAAPAEAVGTRYPFCLQGDEYPGLSYCTFTSYEQCQATASGRFLTCIANPYYVGESEPPPSNYRPLPGRALPPAAGYGRY
;
A
#
# COMPACT_ATOMS: atom_id res chain seq x y z
N MET A 1 -9.47 -40.48 -19.23
CA MET A 1 -9.83 -39.12 -19.70
C MET A 1 -10.10 -38.15 -18.54
N ARG A 2 -11.06 -38.41 -17.63
CA ARG A 2 -11.40 -37.51 -16.50
C ARG A 2 -10.25 -37.20 -15.52
N ARG A 3 -9.34 -38.15 -15.26
CA ARG A 3 -8.22 -37.95 -14.32
C ARG A 3 -7.12 -37.02 -14.86
N ALA A 4 -6.95 -36.95 -16.18
CA ALA A 4 -5.99 -36.04 -16.81
C ALA A 4 -6.46 -34.57 -16.74
N ILE A 5 -7.78 -34.35 -16.81
CA ILE A 5 -8.39 -33.03 -16.68
C ILE A 5 -8.20 -32.47 -15.26
N LEU A 6 -8.35 -33.32 -14.23
CA LEU A 6 -8.14 -32.91 -12.84
C LEU A 6 -6.68 -32.58 -12.53
N ALA A 7 -5.72 -33.24 -13.17
CA ALA A 7 -4.30 -32.94 -13.02
C ALA A 7 -3.90 -31.59 -13.65
N LEU A 8 -4.56 -31.19 -14.75
CA LEU A 8 -4.34 -29.89 -15.39
C LEU A 8 -4.95 -28.73 -14.60
N LEU A 9 -6.10 -28.94 -13.93
CA LEU A 9 -6.72 -27.93 -13.06
C LEU A 9 -5.86 -27.60 -11.83
N ALA A 10 -5.12 -28.58 -11.29
CA ALA A 10 -4.23 -28.38 -10.15
C ALA A 10 -2.98 -27.53 -10.46
N ALA A 11 -2.66 -27.32 -11.74
CA ALA A 11 -1.45 -26.60 -12.17
C ALA A 11 -1.69 -25.11 -12.50
N SER A 12 -2.92 -24.60 -12.33
CA SER A 12 -3.28 -23.22 -12.72
C SER A 12 -3.09 -22.20 -11.58
N GLY A 13 -1.92 -22.23 -10.94
CA GLY A 13 -1.45 -21.13 -10.09
C GLY A 13 -0.69 -20.11 -10.93
N LEU A 14 -1.38 -19.40 -11.83
CA LEU A 14 -0.79 -18.30 -12.59
C LEU A 14 -0.31 -17.22 -11.61
N ALA A 15 1.00 -17.12 -11.45
CA ALA A 15 1.63 -16.00 -10.78
C ALA A 15 1.28 -14.71 -11.54
N VAL A 16 0.33 -13.94 -11.03
CA VAL A 16 0.09 -12.58 -11.48
C VAL A 16 1.28 -11.76 -10.98
N ILE A 17 2.31 -11.65 -11.81
CA ILE A 17 3.40 -10.69 -11.59
C ILE A 17 2.80 -9.33 -11.96
N GLY A 18 2.09 -8.72 -11.02
CA GLY A 18 1.69 -7.33 -11.14
C GLY A 18 2.96 -6.49 -11.18
N ALA A 19 3.28 -5.93 -12.34
CA ALA A 19 4.25 -4.85 -12.42
C ALA A 19 3.65 -3.66 -11.67
N ALA A 20 3.94 -3.55 -10.37
CA ALA A 20 3.59 -2.37 -9.61
C ALA A 20 4.35 -1.19 -10.23
N PRO A 21 3.68 -0.07 -10.52
CA PRO A 21 4.38 1.10 -10.99
C PRO A 21 5.44 1.49 -9.95
N ALA A 22 6.64 1.79 -10.42
CA ALA A 22 7.67 2.42 -9.60
C ALA A 22 7.22 3.85 -9.32
N GLU A 23 6.31 4.02 -8.36
CA GLU A 23 5.73 5.31 -8.00
C GLU A 23 6.80 6.15 -7.30
N ALA A 24 7.37 7.06 -8.08
CA ALA A 24 8.28 8.08 -7.61
C ALA A 24 7.54 9.08 -6.69
N VAL A 25 7.92 9.10 -5.40
CA VAL A 25 7.95 10.23 -4.46
C VAL A 25 6.64 11.01 -4.17
N GLY A 26 5.54 10.82 -4.89
CA GLY A 26 4.29 11.57 -4.71
C GLY A 26 3.21 10.85 -3.90
N THR A 27 2.98 9.57 -4.19
CA THR A 27 1.92 8.77 -3.56
C THR A 27 2.56 7.79 -2.60
N ARG A 28 2.73 8.20 -1.35
CA ARG A 28 3.25 7.30 -0.31
C ARG A 28 2.10 6.35 0.04
N TYR A 29 2.28 5.06 -0.17
CA TYR A 29 1.32 4.02 0.24
C TYR A 29 1.52 3.65 1.72
N PRO A 30 0.48 3.19 2.43
CA PRO A 30 0.54 2.91 3.87
C PRO A 30 1.41 1.72 4.25
N PHE A 31 1.66 0.76 3.36
CA PHE A 31 2.44 -0.44 3.69
C PHE A 31 3.55 -0.72 2.66
N CYS A 32 4.65 -1.26 3.17
CA CYS A 32 5.84 -1.59 2.40
C CYS A 32 6.30 -3.04 2.64
N LEU A 33 6.86 -3.67 1.61
CA LEU A 33 7.63 -4.91 1.76
C LEU A 33 9.04 -4.61 2.25
N GLN A 34 9.53 -5.45 3.14
CA GLN A 34 10.84 -5.37 3.76
C GLN A 34 11.51 -6.74 3.79
N GLY A 35 12.75 -6.80 3.34
CA GLY A 35 13.60 -7.99 3.35
C GLY A 35 14.87 -7.76 2.54
N ASP A 36 15.65 -8.81 2.29
CA ASP A 36 16.88 -8.70 1.51
C ASP A 36 16.64 -8.18 0.08
N GLU A 37 15.50 -8.52 -0.52
CA GLU A 37 15.10 -8.04 -1.86
C GLU A 37 14.71 -6.55 -1.86
N TYR A 38 14.15 -6.06 -0.73
CA TYR A 38 13.60 -4.71 -0.60
C TYR A 38 14.16 -4.03 0.65
N PRO A 39 15.40 -3.51 0.60
CA PRO A 39 15.99 -2.80 1.73
C PRO A 39 15.37 -1.41 1.88
N GLY A 40 15.19 -0.97 3.14
CA GLY A 40 14.98 0.44 3.48
C GLY A 40 13.73 1.10 2.89
N LEU A 41 12.54 0.53 3.11
CA LEU A 41 11.26 1.12 2.65
C LEU A 41 11.22 1.40 1.14
N SER A 42 11.91 0.58 0.34
CA SER A 42 12.02 0.76 -1.11
C SER A 42 10.77 0.31 -1.88
N TYR A 43 9.92 -0.52 -1.27
CA TYR A 43 8.77 -1.11 -1.94
C TYR A 43 7.46 -0.84 -1.18
N CYS A 44 7.00 0.40 -1.24
CA CYS A 44 5.78 0.90 -0.58
C CYS A 44 4.67 1.15 -1.61
N THR A 45 3.93 0.10 -1.98
CA THR A 45 2.88 0.16 -3.02
C THR A 45 1.53 -0.38 -2.56
N PHE A 46 1.42 -0.79 -1.28
CA PHE A 46 0.24 -1.49 -0.77
C PHE A 46 -0.66 -0.56 0.04
N THR A 47 -1.96 -0.58 -0.27
CA THR A 47 -2.99 0.17 0.47
C THR A 47 -3.52 -0.59 1.68
N SER A 48 -3.33 -1.91 1.76
CA SER A 48 -3.76 -2.77 2.88
C SER A 48 -2.63 -3.67 3.37
N TYR A 49 -2.65 -3.97 4.67
CA TYR A 49 -1.66 -4.85 5.28
C TYR A 49 -1.82 -6.30 4.78
N GLU A 50 -3.05 -6.77 4.60
CA GLU A 50 -3.30 -8.13 4.10
C GLU A 50 -2.79 -8.30 2.67
N GLN A 51 -2.94 -7.28 1.81
CA GLN A 51 -2.41 -7.30 0.45
C GLN A 51 -0.88 -7.40 0.45
N CYS A 52 -0.23 -6.62 1.33
CA CYS A 52 1.21 -6.73 1.53
C CYS A 52 1.59 -8.13 2.01
N GLN A 53 0.91 -8.66 3.03
CA GLN A 53 1.24 -9.94 3.65
C GLN A 53 1.06 -11.11 2.67
N ALA A 54 0.00 -11.07 1.85
CA ALA A 54 -0.21 -12.03 0.78
C ALA A 54 0.97 -12.05 -0.20
N THR A 55 1.53 -10.87 -0.51
CA THR A 55 2.71 -10.74 -1.38
C THR A 55 4.00 -11.17 -0.69
N ALA A 56 4.11 -10.97 0.63
CA ALA A 56 5.27 -11.36 1.44
C ALA A 56 5.35 -12.89 1.66
N SER A 57 4.19 -13.55 1.66
CA SER A 57 4.04 -14.98 1.97
C SER A 57 4.96 -15.85 1.12
N GLY A 58 5.72 -16.73 1.78
CA GLY A 58 6.62 -17.68 1.13
C GLY A 58 7.90 -17.08 0.52
N ARG A 59 8.14 -15.77 0.68
CA ARG A 59 9.29 -15.07 0.07
C ARG A 59 10.36 -14.60 1.06
N PHE A 60 10.25 -14.97 2.34
CA PHE A 60 11.10 -14.42 3.43
C PHE A 60 11.07 -12.88 3.50
N LEU A 61 9.95 -12.28 3.06
CA LEU A 61 9.69 -10.86 3.18
C LEU A 61 8.76 -10.62 4.36
N THR A 62 8.78 -9.39 4.85
CA THR A 62 7.91 -8.90 5.91
C THR A 62 7.19 -7.63 5.46
N CYS A 63 6.07 -7.34 6.09
CA CYS A 63 5.29 -6.14 5.82
C CYS A 63 5.42 -5.16 6.96
N ILE A 64 5.72 -3.91 6.62
CA ILE A 64 5.88 -2.82 7.59
C ILE A 64 5.02 -1.62 7.19
N ALA A 65 4.57 -0.88 8.19
CA ALA A 65 3.88 0.39 7.96
C ALA A 65 4.88 1.41 7.42
N ASN A 66 4.44 2.21 6.44
CA ASN A 66 5.22 3.31 5.91
C ASN A 66 5.15 4.50 6.87
N PRO A 67 6.26 4.87 7.55
CA PRO A 67 6.25 5.99 8.50
C PRO A 67 6.01 7.35 7.83
N TYR A 68 6.15 7.41 6.51
CA TYR A 68 5.91 8.62 5.75
C TYR A 68 4.54 8.66 5.09
N TYR A 69 3.68 7.67 5.35
CA TYR A 69 2.31 7.71 4.88
C TYR A 69 1.57 8.86 5.55
N VAL A 70 1.22 9.88 4.76
CA VAL A 70 0.28 10.92 5.17
C VAL A 70 -1.06 10.46 4.64
N GLY A 71 -1.85 9.82 5.49
CA GLY A 71 -3.22 9.44 5.15
C GLY A 71 -4.07 10.67 4.87
N GLU A 72 -5.27 10.44 4.33
CA GLU A 72 -6.34 11.43 4.30
C GLU A 72 -6.45 12.00 5.72
N SER A 73 -5.99 13.23 5.93
CA SER A 73 -6.10 13.85 7.23
C SER A 73 -7.59 14.00 7.50
N GLU A 74 -8.08 13.36 8.58
CA GLU A 74 -9.44 13.58 9.06
C GLU A 74 -9.68 15.10 9.00
N PRO A 75 -10.72 15.57 8.29
CA PRO A 75 -11.00 16.99 8.24
C PRO A 75 -11.06 17.50 9.69
N PRO A 76 -10.50 18.69 9.97
CA PRO A 76 -10.49 19.20 11.33
C PRO A 76 -11.90 19.09 11.90
N PRO A 77 -12.05 18.63 13.16
CA PRO A 77 -13.36 18.35 13.71
C PRO A 77 -14.23 19.61 13.57
N SER A 78 -15.52 19.47 13.30
CA SER A 78 -16.39 20.61 12.93
C SER A 78 -16.43 21.73 13.97
N ASN A 79 -16.05 21.42 15.21
CA ASN A 79 -15.90 22.33 16.35
C ASN A 79 -14.47 22.88 16.52
N TYR A 80 -13.55 22.67 15.56
CA TYR A 80 -12.22 23.27 15.57
C TYR A 80 -12.36 24.78 15.38
N ARG A 81 -12.25 25.51 16.50
CA ARG A 81 -12.21 26.96 16.48
C ARG A 81 -10.72 27.36 16.44
N PRO A 82 -10.17 27.78 15.28
CA PRO A 82 -8.77 28.15 15.20
C PRO A 82 -8.48 29.25 16.22
N LEU A 83 -7.36 29.12 16.94
CA LEU A 83 -6.94 30.17 17.86
C LEU A 83 -6.76 31.48 17.07
N PRO A 84 -7.18 32.63 17.63
CA PRO A 84 -6.98 33.93 16.98
C PRO A 84 -5.50 34.10 16.61
N GLY A 85 -5.22 34.32 15.32
CA GLY A 85 -3.85 34.49 14.80
C GLY A 85 -3.11 33.22 14.36
N ARG A 86 -3.75 32.04 14.38
CA ARG A 86 -3.18 30.74 13.91
C ARG A 86 -3.98 30.08 12.79
N ALA A 87 -4.72 30.86 11.99
CA ALA A 87 -5.38 30.33 10.81
C ALA A 87 -4.31 29.86 9.79
N LEU A 88 -4.08 28.55 9.72
CA LEU A 88 -3.35 27.96 8.60
C LEU A 88 -4.15 28.22 7.31
N PRO A 89 -3.49 28.53 6.18
CA PRO A 89 -4.19 28.62 4.91
C PRO A 89 -4.92 27.29 4.64
N PRO A 90 -6.10 27.32 3.99
CA PRO A 90 -6.82 26.10 3.67
C PRO A 90 -5.88 25.17 2.90
N ALA A 91 -5.72 23.94 3.38
CA ALA A 91 -4.92 22.93 2.70
C ALA A 91 -5.40 22.84 1.25
N ALA A 92 -4.49 23.01 0.30
CA ALA A 92 -4.79 22.89 -1.11
C ALA A 92 -5.49 21.55 -1.33
N GLY A 93 -6.75 21.61 -1.78
CA GLY A 93 -7.63 20.46 -1.83
C GLY A 93 -7.00 19.31 -2.61
N TYR A 94 -6.78 18.19 -1.94
CA TYR A 94 -6.44 16.94 -2.62
C TYR A 94 -7.71 16.43 -3.27
N GLY A 95 -7.72 16.46 -4.60
CA GLY A 95 -8.81 15.95 -5.42
C GLY A 95 -9.10 14.50 -5.08
N ARG A 96 -10.40 14.19 -4.96
CA ARG A 96 -10.93 12.85 -4.79
C ARG A 96 -10.53 12.01 -6.00
N TYR A 97 -9.63 11.05 -5.82
CA TYR A 97 -9.44 9.91 -6.73
C TYR A 97 -9.52 8.63 -5.90
#